data_AF-A0A518GYZ8-F1
#
_entry.id   AF-A0A518GYZ8-F1
#
_cell.length_a   1.000
_cell.length_b   1.000
_cell.length_c   1.000
_cell.angle_alpha   90.00
_cell.angle_beta   90.00
_cell.angle_gamma   90.00
#
_symmetry.space_group_name_H-M   'P 1'
#
loop_
_entity.id
_entity.type
_entity.pdbx_description
1 polymer ?
#
loop_
_entity_poly.entity_id
_entity_poly.type
_entity_poly.pdbx_seq_one_letter_code
_entity_poly.pdbx_strand_id
1 'polypeptide(L)'
;MSDEPKPSSPASGPGIGAWLRGSEAGLAVAIVAVVGLIYVVAPGPSAIFEPGAPRPFFSGYNLQTLLHLMALYGVLSVGVAVVIIAGGIDLSIGSMVALSAVVSARLMTSWLPGIGEAGAWTTGLLVIAAVTLLGWVGLNLLGAPWARGLIYGSIPAALIAAGVGLANGPMDAGSWVVAGLEASALILLVFGLRRGSDDRAGATPAALVWGLAAGLLAGWGTGGSGAVATGALVVSASALALLIGLVLHLRKAGVGLAVLVGAAVVWGVTSAGGGSSSEVPIGVIVASVTLSLLLGLAIGSGHAFLINEFRLPPFIATLATLAGLRSLAIILSDNRSITVSDRTFRVVGSEYWVTIPLFLAVALILSLMMGTTVLGRHLFALGGNEAAARLSGLPTRRLKTVAYAISGLLAALGGVLFFGNSGSATPTMGFAYELSAITAAVVGGCSLAGGVGSIRGTVLGLILIRIVINGTGLVVEGIDPSQIEGLVLGVVVVLAVGFNQRFRLQR
;
A
#
# COMPACT_ATOMS: atom_id res chain seq x y z
N MET A 1 11.14 3.66 -72.15
CA MET A 1 11.49 2.41 -71.45
C MET A 1 11.22 2.70 -69.98
N SER A 2 10.15 2.10 -69.45
CA SER A 2 9.52 2.42 -68.17
C SER A 2 10.34 1.86 -67.01
N ASP A 3 10.89 2.72 -66.16
CA ASP A 3 11.45 2.34 -64.86
C ASP A 3 10.29 2.15 -63.87
N GLU A 4 9.73 0.94 -63.87
CA GLU A 4 8.79 0.52 -62.84
C GLU A 4 9.59 0.08 -61.60
N PRO A 5 9.33 0.65 -60.40
CA PRO A 5 10.04 0.25 -59.19
C PRO A 5 9.64 -1.17 -58.80
N LYS A 6 10.62 -2.07 -58.70
CA LYS A 6 10.40 -3.46 -58.24
C LYS A 6 9.67 -3.49 -56.89
N PRO A 7 8.66 -4.36 -56.71
CA PRO A 7 8.00 -4.53 -55.41
C PRO A 7 9.01 -5.04 -54.38
N SER A 8 9.02 -4.42 -53.20
CA SER A 8 9.85 -4.84 -52.08
C SER A 8 9.46 -6.25 -51.62
N SER A 9 10.47 -7.09 -51.40
CA SER A 9 10.28 -8.43 -50.82
C SER A 9 9.60 -8.33 -49.45
N PRO A 10 8.71 -9.26 -49.08
CA PRO A 10 8.07 -9.26 -47.77
C PRO A 10 9.15 -9.32 -46.68
N ALA A 11 9.09 -8.38 -45.73
CA ALA A 11 10.05 -8.29 -44.65
C ALA A 11 10.12 -9.64 -43.92
N SER A 12 11.31 -10.26 -43.92
CA SER A 12 11.62 -11.41 -43.07
C SER A 12 11.23 -11.07 -41.63
N GLY A 13 10.50 -11.96 -40.96
CA GLY A 13 10.06 -11.75 -39.57
C GLY A 13 11.20 -11.34 -38.64
N PRO A 14 10.91 -10.67 -37.52
CA PRO A 14 11.94 -10.14 -36.63
C PRO A 14 12.89 -11.25 -36.19
N GLY A 15 14.17 -11.16 -36.57
CA GLY A 15 15.19 -12.15 -36.24
C GLY A 15 15.39 -12.31 -34.73
N ILE A 16 16.07 -13.37 -34.31
CA ILE A 16 16.31 -13.70 -32.88
C ILE A 16 16.88 -12.50 -32.10
N GLY A 17 17.78 -11.73 -32.72
CA GLY A 17 18.32 -10.50 -32.12
C GLY A 17 17.28 -9.38 -31.93
N ALA A 18 16.23 -9.31 -32.75
CA ALA A 18 15.10 -8.40 -32.55
C ALA A 18 14.15 -8.87 -31.44
N TRP A 19 13.99 -10.19 -31.30
CA TRP A 19 13.21 -10.80 -30.22
C TRP A 19 13.90 -10.63 -28.85
N LEU A 20 15.22 -10.86 -28.77
CA LEU A 20 16.06 -10.61 -27.59
C LEU A 20 16.16 -9.13 -27.19
N ARG A 21 15.85 -8.21 -28.11
CA ARG A 21 15.79 -6.75 -27.85
C ARG A 21 14.51 -6.30 -27.15
N GLY A 22 13.51 -7.18 -26.99
CA GLY A 22 12.40 -6.94 -26.07
C GLY A 22 12.90 -7.07 -24.62
N SER A 23 12.60 -6.09 -23.76
CA SER A 23 13.05 -6.08 -22.36
C SER A 23 12.64 -7.34 -21.59
N GLU A 24 11.52 -7.97 -21.95
CA GLU A 24 11.00 -9.16 -21.28
C GLU A 24 11.65 -10.47 -21.79
N ALA A 25 11.91 -10.59 -23.09
CA ALA A 25 12.51 -11.79 -23.68
C ALA A 25 14.00 -11.93 -23.31
N GLY A 26 14.76 -10.82 -23.34
CA GLY A 26 16.14 -10.81 -22.87
C GLY A 26 16.25 -11.21 -21.39
N LEU A 27 15.27 -10.80 -20.58
CA LEU A 27 15.26 -11.12 -19.15
C LEU A 27 14.85 -12.56 -18.87
N ALA A 28 13.94 -13.14 -19.66
CA ALA A 28 13.65 -14.58 -19.63
C ALA A 28 14.89 -15.42 -19.93
N VAL A 29 15.68 -15.03 -20.94
CA VAL A 29 16.95 -15.69 -21.26
C VAL A 29 17.96 -15.55 -20.11
N ALA A 30 18.07 -14.36 -19.50
CA ALA A 30 18.92 -14.14 -18.35
C ALA A 30 18.52 -15.03 -17.16
N ILE A 31 17.22 -15.18 -16.88
CA ILE A 31 16.72 -16.09 -15.85
C ILE A 31 17.14 -17.52 -16.14
N VAL A 32 16.92 -18.01 -17.38
CA VAL A 32 17.29 -19.38 -17.77
C VAL A 32 18.81 -19.59 -17.63
N ALA A 33 19.61 -18.62 -18.05
CA ALA A 33 21.07 -18.68 -17.93
C ALA A 33 21.53 -18.73 -16.47
N VAL A 34 20.96 -17.89 -15.60
CA VAL A 34 21.28 -17.89 -14.16
C VAL A 34 20.83 -19.18 -13.48
N VAL A 35 19.63 -19.68 -13.79
CA VAL A 35 19.14 -20.96 -13.26
C VAL A 35 20.04 -22.12 -13.72
N GLY A 36 20.48 -22.12 -14.98
CA GLY A 36 21.44 -23.08 -15.51
C GLY A 36 22.79 -23.00 -14.81
N LEU A 37 23.29 -21.79 -14.55
CA LEU A 37 24.53 -21.57 -13.79
C LEU A 37 24.41 -22.10 -12.36
N ILE A 38 23.32 -21.77 -11.65
CA ILE A 38 23.07 -22.26 -10.29
C ILE A 38 23.00 -23.78 -10.28
N TYR A 39 22.36 -24.39 -11.27
CA TYR A 39 22.28 -25.85 -11.40
C TYR A 39 23.64 -26.53 -11.52
N VAL A 40 24.58 -25.88 -12.22
CA VAL A 40 25.95 -26.38 -12.38
C VAL A 40 26.81 -26.11 -11.14
N VAL A 41 26.68 -24.92 -10.53
CA VAL A 41 27.63 -24.47 -9.50
C VAL A 41 27.18 -24.81 -8.07
N ALA A 42 25.88 -24.77 -7.77
CA ALA A 42 25.35 -24.91 -6.42
C ALA A 42 25.59 -26.26 -5.72
N PRO A 43 25.72 -27.42 -6.40
CA PRO A 43 26.03 -28.65 -5.69
C PRO A 43 27.53 -28.77 -5.34
N GLY A 44 28.37 -27.78 -5.69
CA GLY A 44 29.81 -27.78 -5.46
C GLY A 44 30.59 -28.50 -6.57
N PRO A 45 31.91 -28.24 -6.74
CA PRO A 45 32.70 -28.80 -7.85
C PRO A 45 32.72 -30.33 -7.91
N SER A 46 32.61 -30.99 -6.75
CA SER A 46 32.57 -32.45 -6.60
C SER A 46 31.28 -33.07 -7.12
N ALA A 47 30.13 -32.44 -6.89
CA ALA A 47 28.82 -32.96 -7.27
C ALA A 47 28.45 -32.72 -8.74
N ILE A 48 29.23 -31.90 -9.48
CA ILE A 48 29.10 -31.76 -10.94
C ILE A 48 29.27 -33.11 -11.64
N PHE A 49 30.10 -33.99 -11.07
CA PHE A 49 30.46 -35.30 -11.63
C PHE A 49 29.76 -36.48 -10.94
N GLU A 50 28.84 -36.23 -9.98
CA GLU A 50 28.06 -37.27 -9.30
C GLU A 50 26.59 -37.25 -9.76
N PRO A 51 26.20 -38.11 -10.72
CA PRO A 51 24.82 -38.20 -11.17
C PRO A 51 23.92 -38.67 -10.02
N GLY A 52 23.11 -37.77 -9.46
CA GLY A 52 22.15 -38.08 -8.39
C GLY A 52 22.39 -37.37 -7.06
N ALA A 53 23.44 -36.55 -6.94
CA ALA A 53 23.61 -35.70 -5.75
C ALA A 53 22.37 -34.80 -5.54
N PRO A 54 21.80 -34.72 -4.32
CA PRO A 54 20.64 -33.91 -4.04
C PRO A 54 20.95 -32.45 -4.31
N ARG A 55 20.20 -31.80 -5.20
CA ARG A 55 20.36 -30.38 -5.54
C ARG A 55 19.50 -29.53 -4.60
N PRO A 56 20.07 -28.91 -3.55
CA PRO A 56 19.27 -28.28 -2.51
C PRO A 56 18.40 -27.16 -3.09
N PHE A 57 18.92 -26.36 -4.03
CA PHE A 57 18.18 -25.26 -4.67
C PHE A 57 16.85 -25.71 -5.32
N PHE A 58 16.85 -26.87 -5.99
CA PHE A 58 15.67 -27.39 -6.71
C PHE A 58 14.81 -28.32 -5.86
N SER A 59 15.06 -28.43 -4.56
CA SER A 59 14.14 -29.07 -3.63
C SER A 59 12.80 -28.34 -3.64
N GLY A 60 11.69 -29.08 -3.58
CA GLY A 60 10.35 -28.50 -3.52
C GLY A 60 10.19 -27.51 -2.36
N TYR A 61 10.86 -27.76 -1.23
CA TYR A 61 10.90 -26.84 -0.08
C TYR A 61 11.57 -25.51 -0.43
N ASN A 62 12.75 -25.54 -1.04
CA ASN A 62 13.48 -24.32 -1.40
C ASN A 62 12.79 -23.54 -2.51
N LEU A 63 12.19 -24.23 -3.49
CA LEU A 63 11.40 -23.58 -4.52
C LEU A 63 10.16 -22.89 -3.93
N GLN A 64 9.48 -23.54 -2.99
CA GLN A 64 8.34 -22.96 -2.29
C GLN A 64 8.73 -21.73 -1.47
N THR A 65 9.81 -21.82 -0.68
CA THR A 65 10.36 -20.68 0.06
C THR A 65 10.74 -19.54 -0.89
N LEU A 66 11.36 -19.86 -2.03
CA LEU A 66 11.74 -18.88 -3.04
C LEU A 66 10.52 -18.16 -3.63
N LEU A 67 9.48 -18.90 -4.05
CA LEU A 67 8.25 -18.34 -4.59
C LEU A 67 7.50 -17.50 -3.55
N HIS A 68 7.48 -17.95 -2.30
CA HIS A 68 6.91 -17.21 -1.18
C HIS A 68 7.63 -15.87 -0.97
N LEU A 69 8.96 -15.88 -0.97
CA LEU A 69 9.75 -14.66 -0.87
C LEU A 69 9.55 -13.75 -2.09
N MET A 70 9.44 -14.31 -3.30
CA MET A 70 9.09 -13.53 -4.49
C MET A 70 7.73 -12.84 -4.30
N ALA A 71 6.73 -13.50 -3.72
CA ALA A 71 5.44 -12.88 -3.45
C ALA A 71 5.55 -11.68 -2.49
N LEU A 72 6.27 -11.85 -1.37
CA LEU A 72 6.44 -10.79 -0.36
C LEU A 72 7.15 -9.54 -0.90
N TYR A 73 8.30 -9.73 -1.55
CA TYR A 73 9.06 -8.62 -2.17
C TYR A 73 8.40 -8.11 -3.46
N GLY A 74 7.62 -8.95 -4.12
CA GLY A 74 6.96 -8.64 -5.38
C GLY A 74 5.86 -7.62 -5.23
N VAL A 75 5.06 -7.70 -4.17
CA VAL A 75 4.03 -6.70 -3.84
C VAL A 75 4.65 -5.30 -3.73
N LEU A 76 5.80 -5.18 -3.08
CA LEU A 76 6.55 -3.92 -2.97
C LEU A 76 7.05 -3.45 -4.34
N SER A 77 7.66 -4.37 -5.10
CA SER A 77 8.29 -4.08 -6.40
C SER A 77 7.29 -3.55 -7.43
N VAL A 78 6.10 -4.14 -7.54
CA VAL A 78 5.07 -3.67 -8.47
C VAL A 78 4.47 -2.32 -8.05
N GLY A 79 4.44 -2.02 -6.75
CA GLY A 79 4.05 -0.69 -6.25
C GLY A 79 5.07 0.39 -6.61
N VAL A 80 6.35 0.13 -6.40
CA VAL A 80 7.46 1.00 -6.83
C VAL A 80 7.40 1.25 -8.34
N ALA A 81 7.16 0.21 -9.13
CA ALA A 81 7.15 0.32 -10.58
C ALA A 81 6.12 1.35 -11.07
N VAL A 82 4.95 1.45 -10.44
CA VAL A 82 3.94 2.46 -10.78
C VAL A 82 4.49 3.88 -10.55
N VAL A 83 5.20 4.11 -9.44
CA VAL A 83 5.81 5.41 -9.13
C VAL A 83 6.96 5.74 -10.09
N ILE A 84 7.84 4.78 -10.36
CA ILE A 84 8.95 4.96 -11.31
C ILE A 84 8.41 5.28 -12.70
N ILE A 85 7.42 4.54 -13.19
CA ILE A 85 6.79 4.80 -14.50
C ILE A 85 6.17 6.19 -14.55
N ALA A 86 5.58 6.67 -13.45
CA ALA A 86 5.03 8.01 -13.32
C ALA A 86 6.09 9.13 -13.21
N GLY A 87 7.39 8.81 -13.23
CA GLY A 87 8.50 9.77 -13.13
C GLY A 87 8.86 10.17 -11.70
N GLY A 88 8.41 9.40 -10.71
CA GLY A 88 8.76 9.58 -9.30
C GLY A 88 9.77 8.55 -8.80
N ILE A 89 10.27 8.76 -7.59
CA ILE A 89 11.02 7.76 -6.82
C ILE A 89 10.38 7.68 -5.43
N ASP A 90 10.15 6.47 -4.93
CA ASP A 90 9.65 6.22 -3.58
C ASP A 90 10.64 5.35 -2.81
N LEU A 91 11.38 5.97 -1.90
CA LEU A 91 12.32 5.28 -1.03
C LEU A 91 11.68 4.79 0.28
N SER A 92 10.53 5.35 0.66
CA SER A 92 9.97 5.18 2.01
C SER A 92 9.33 3.81 2.26
N ILE A 93 9.29 2.94 1.26
CA ILE A 93 8.56 1.67 1.29
C ILE A 93 9.07 0.74 2.37
N GLY A 94 10.39 0.66 2.57
CA GLY A 94 10.96 -0.13 3.66
C GLY A 94 10.52 0.35 5.05
N SER A 95 10.49 1.66 5.28
CA SER A 95 9.96 2.22 6.54
C SER A 95 8.44 2.09 6.68
N MET A 96 7.69 2.10 5.57
CA MET A 96 6.25 1.84 5.58
C MET A 96 5.94 0.38 5.92
N VAL A 97 6.75 -0.57 5.45
CA VAL A 97 6.67 -1.98 5.85
C VAL A 97 6.86 -2.12 7.36
N ALA A 98 7.89 -1.48 7.93
CA ALA A 98 8.15 -1.48 9.37
C ALA A 98 6.99 -0.89 10.16
N LEU A 99 6.53 0.31 9.76
CA LEU A 99 5.45 1.01 10.44
C LEU A 99 4.13 0.22 10.35
N SER A 100 3.78 -0.31 9.18
CA SER A 100 2.58 -1.11 8.97
C SER A 100 2.59 -2.39 9.82
N ALA A 101 3.74 -3.07 9.89
CA ALA A 101 3.91 -4.24 10.75
C ALA A 101 3.74 -3.88 12.24
N VAL A 102 4.41 -2.83 12.72
CA VAL A 102 4.33 -2.38 14.14
C VAL A 102 2.92 -1.92 14.50
N VAL A 103 2.25 -1.16 13.62
CA VAL A 103 0.88 -0.69 13.84
C VAL A 103 -0.10 -1.86 13.83
N SER A 104 0.03 -2.80 12.90
CA SER A 104 -0.76 -4.04 12.89
C SER A 104 -0.60 -4.81 14.19
N ALA A 105 0.65 -5.01 14.63
CA ALA A 105 0.97 -5.73 15.86
C ALA A 105 0.42 -5.03 17.11
N ARG A 106 0.58 -3.70 17.22
CA ARG A 106 0.03 -2.90 18.32
C ARG A 106 -1.49 -2.95 18.35
N LEU A 107 -2.15 -2.83 17.20
CA LEU A 107 -3.60 -2.95 17.07
C LEU A 107 -4.07 -4.30 17.59
N MET A 108 -3.41 -5.40 17.20
CA MET A 108 -3.80 -6.74 17.62
C MET A 108 -3.48 -7.08 19.09
N THR A 109 -2.43 -6.50 19.66
CA THR A 109 -1.95 -6.90 21.01
C THR A 109 -2.42 -5.97 22.12
N SER A 110 -2.54 -4.68 21.84
CA SER A 110 -2.67 -3.66 22.89
C SER A 110 -3.78 -2.66 22.64
N TRP A 111 -3.91 -2.14 21.42
CA TRP A 111 -4.87 -1.06 21.15
C TRP A 111 -6.30 -1.55 20.96
N LEU A 112 -6.55 -2.65 20.23
CA LEU A 112 -7.91 -3.18 20.01
C LEU A 112 -8.39 -4.08 21.17
N PRO A 113 -7.60 -5.04 21.70
CA PRO A 113 -8.05 -5.83 22.85
C PRO A 113 -8.26 -4.98 24.11
N GLY A 114 -7.46 -3.93 24.31
CA GLY A 114 -7.62 -2.97 25.42
C GLY A 114 -8.93 -2.18 25.39
N ILE A 115 -9.70 -2.25 24.29
CA ILE A 115 -11.02 -1.59 24.15
C ILE A 115 -12.10 -2.29 24.99
N GLY A 116 -11.92 -3.58 25.31
CA GLY A 116 -12.89 -4.36 26.08
C GLY A 116 -13.23 -3.77 27.46
N GLU A 117 -12.30 -3.02 28.05
CA GLU A 117 -12.50 -2.31 29.34
C GLU A 117 -12.77 -0.80 29.16
N ALA A 118 -12.49 -0.23 27.98
CA ALA A 118 -12.49 1.23 27.72
C ALA A 118 -13.61 1.74 26.80
N GLY A 119 -14.58 0.90 26.40
CA GLY A 119 -15.88 1.33 25.89
C GLY A 119 -15.88 2.00 24.51
N ALA A 120 -17.10 2.16 23.97
CA ALA A 120 -17.44 2.60 22.61
C ALA A 120 -16.73 3.88 22.08
N TRP A 121 -16.12 4.67 22.96
CA TRP A 121 -15.31 5.85 22.64
C TRP A 121 -14.10 5.56 21.76
N THR A 122 -13.34 4.52 22.11
CA THR A 122 -12.12 4.14 21.37
C THR A 122 -12.47 3.59 19.99
N THR A 123 -13.55 2.81 19.88
CA THR A 123 -14.17 2.39 18.61
C THR A 123 -14.59 3.59 17.78
N GLY A 124 -15.28 4.56 18.39
CA GLY A 124 -15.67 5.81 17.74
C GLY A 124 -14.46 6.59 17.21
N LEU A 125 -13.39 6.72 17.99
CA LEU A 125 -12.15 7.38 17.57
C LEU A 125 -11.45 6.67 16.41
N LEU A 126 -11.41 5.34 16.40
CA LEU A 126 -10.82 4.56 15.30
C LEU A 126 -11.63 4.68 14.00
N VAL A 127 -12.97 4.71 14.10
CA VAL A 127 -13.84 4.95 12.95
C VAL A 127 -13.66 6.38 12.45
N ILE A 128 -13.63 7.37 13.35
CA ILE A 128 -13.35 8.77 12.99
C ILE A 128 -11.98 8.87 12.32
N ALA A 129 -10.95 8.22 12.84
CA ALA A 129 -9.63 8.19 12.23
C ALA A 129 -9.66 7.56 10.83
N ALA A 130 -10.28 6.40 10.66
CA ALA A 130 -10.42 5.73 9.37
C ALA A 130 -11.18 6.60 8.35
N VAL A 131 -12.30 7.19 8.76
CA VAL A 131 -13.11 8.09 7.93
C VAL A 131 -12.35 9.37 7.58
N THR A 132 -11.58 9.92 8.52
CA THR A 132 -10.75 11.12 8.29
C THR A 132 -9.61 10.83 7.32
N LEU A 133 -8.93 9.70 7.47
CA LEU A 133 -7.89 9.25 6.54
C LEU A 133 -8.47 9.03 5.14
N LEU A 134 -9.60 8.33 5.03
CA LEU A 134 -10.30 8.12 3.77
C LEU A 134 -10.79 9.42 3.15
N GLY A 135 -11.28 10.36 3.96
CA GLY A 135 -11.62 11.71 3.55
C GLY A 135 -10.41 12.41 2.96
N TRP A 136 -9.29 12.44 3.68
CA TRP A 136 -8.05 13.08 3.23
C TRP A 136 -7.50 12.45 1.94
N VAL A 137 -7.53 11.13 1.83
CA VAL A 137 -7.20 10.39 0.60
C VAL A 137 -8.12 10.81 -0.54
N GLY A 138 -9.43 10.78 -0.30
CA GLY A 138 -10.46 11.17 -1.26
C GLY A 138 -10.27 12.59 -1.75
N LEU A 139 -9.88 13.53 -0.89
CA LEU A 139 -9.61 14.91 -1.26
C LEU A 139 -8.38 15.05 -2.15
N ASN A 140 -7.30 14.34 -1.83
CA ASN A 140 -6.07 14.36 -2.62
C ASN A 140 -6.27 13.70 -3.99
N LEU A 141 -7.12 12.66 -4.08
CA LEU A 141 -7.43 11.96 -5.33
C LEU A 141 -8.44 12.74 -6.20
N LEU A 142 -9.50 13.28 -5.58
CA LEU A 142 -10.56 14.01 -6.27
C LEU A 142 -10.17 15.48 -6.55
N GLY A 143 -9.08 15.97 -5.95
CA GLY A 143 -8.55 17.31 -6.15
C GLY A 143 -9.59 18.39 -5.91
N ALA A 144 -10.28 18.32 -4.76
CA ALA A 144 -11.31 19.28 -4.35
C ALA A 144 -10.72 20.31 -3.37
N PRO A 145 -10.31 21.52 -3.83
CA PRO A 145 -9.64 22.50 -2.99
C PRO A 145 -10.49 22.99 -1.82
N TRP A 146 -11.82 23.02 -2.01
CA TRP A 146 -12.79 23.53 -1.05
C TRP A 146 -12.90 22.68 0.22
N ALA A 147 -12.61 21.38 0.14
CA ALA A 147 -12.69 20.46 1.27
C ALA A 147 -11.40 20.43 2.10
N ARG A 148 -10.31 21.08 1.64
CA ARG A 148 -9.07 21.22 2.43
C ARG A 148 -9.32 21.98 3.74
N GLY A 149 -10.20 22.99 3.71
CA GLY A 149 -10.61 23.73 4.91
C GLY A 149 -11.40 22.89 5.93
N LEU A 150 -12.15 21.88 5.47
CA LEU A 150 -12.88 20.96 6.37
C LEU A 150 -11.90 20.13 7.21
N ILE A 151 -10.80 19.65 6.62
CA ILE A 151 -9.83 18.78 7.33
C ILE A 151 -8.92 19.57 8.26
N TYR A 152 -8.46 20.75 7.83
CA TYR A 152 -7.71 21.65 8.72
C TYR A 152 -8.55 22.14 9.91
N GLY A 153 -9.90 22.14 9.79
CA GLY A 153 -10.81 22.39 10.91
C GLY A 153 -11.10 21.14 11.76
N SER A 154 -11.21 19.96 11.15
CA SER A 154 -11.61 18.73 11.85
C SER A 154 -10.48 18.07 12.64
N ILE A 155 -9.21 18.21 12.22
CA ILE A 155 -8.05 17.69 12.97
C ILE A 155 -7.87 18.40 14.32
N PRO A 156 -7.88 19.75 14.39
CA PRO A 156 -7.90 20.45 15.68
C PRO A 156 -9.15 20.12 16.48
N ALA A 157 -10.34 20.01 15.86
CA ALA A 157 -11.57 19.68 16.57
C ALA A 157 -11.53 18.27 17.20
N ALA A 158 -10.98 17.28 16.50
CA ALA A 158 -10.78 15.93 17.03
C ALA A 158 -9.72 15.90 18.15
N LEU A 159 -8.63 16.66 18.02
CA LEU A 159 -7.61 16.81 19.06
C LEU A 159 -8.12 17.59 20.28
N ILE A 160 -8.96 18.60 20.08
CA ILE A 160 -9.63 19.35 21.15
C ILE A 160 -10.66 18.46 21.85
N ALA A 161 -11.47 17.70 21.11
CA ALA A 161 -12.41 16.74 21.71
C ALA A 161 -11.67 15.67 22.54
N ALA A 162 -10.55 15.14 22.03
CA ALA A 162 -9.70 14.20 22.76
C ALA A 162 -9.01 14.83 23.99
N GLY A 163 -8.51 16.07 23.86
CA GLY A 163 -7.83 16.80 24.94
C GLY A 163 -8.77 17.27 26.05
N VAL A 164 -9.99 17.68 25.72
CA VAL A 164 -11.01 18.11 26.69
C VAL A 164 -11.58 16.91 27.45
N GLY A 165 -11.65 15.72 26.81
CA GLY A 165 -12.00 14.46 27.48
C GLY A 165 -10.98 14.01 28.53
N LEU A 166 -9.69 14.31 28.33
CA LEU A 166 -8.62 14.00 29.32
C LEU A 166 -8.62 14.96 30.52
N ALA A 167 -9.18 16.17 30.39
CA ALA A 167 -9.09 17.23 31.39
C ALA A 167 -10.23 17.25 32.42
N ASN A 168 -11.39 16.63 32.14
CA ASN A 168 -12.63 16.91 32.88
C ASN A 168 -13.23 15.74 33.69
N GLY A 169 -12.51 14.63 33.86
CA GLY A 169 -13.00 13.47 34.62
C GLY A 169 -14.21 12.76 33.98
N PRO A 170 -14.80 11.75 34.65
CA PRO A 170 -15.79 10.87 34.04
C PRO A 170 -17.15 11.56 33.99
N MET A 171 -17.48 12.17 32.84
CA MET A 171 -18.88 12.35 32.46
C MET A 171 -19.35 11.13 31.64
N ASP A 172 -20.66 10.93 31.61
CA ASP A 172 -21.36 9.88 30.90
C ASP A 172 -21.08 9.87 29.39
N ALA A 173 -21.04 8.65 28.84
CA ALA A 173 -20.49 8.34 27.53
C ALA A 173 -21.18 9.04 26.33
N GLY A 174 -22.36 9.63 26.52
CA GLY A 174 -23.07 10.35 25.48
C GLY A 174 -22.62 11.80 25.33
N SER A 175 -22.29 12.44 26.45
CA SER A 175 -22.18 13.90 26.55
C SER A 175 -20.96 14.46 25.81
N TRP A 176 -19.82 13.74 25.83
CA TRP A 176 -18.60 14.18 25.10
C TRP A 176 -18.65 13.90 23.58
N VAL A 177 -19.36 12.86 23.13
CA VAL A 177 -19.53 12.52 21.71
C VAL A 177 -20.38 13.62 21.09
N VAL A 178 -21.47 13.96 21.77
CA VAL A 178 -22.38 15.02 21.37
C VAL A 178 -21.65 16.37 21.36
N ALA A 179 -20.89 16.73 22.39
CA ALA A 179 -20.15 18.00 22.41
C ALA A 179 -19.06 18.11 21.30
N GLY A 180 -18.31 17.03 21.03
CA GLY A 180 -17.31 17.01 19.95
C GLY A 180 -17.91 17.06 18.55
N LEU A 181 -19.07 16.40 18.36
CA LEU A 181 -19.82 16.43 17.10
C LEU A 181 -20.59 17.74 16.91
N GLU A 182 -21.13 18.34 17.97
CA GLU A 182 -21.76 19.66 17.97
C GLU A 182 -20.74 20.75 17.67
N ALA A 183 -19.55 20.70 18.26
CA ALA A 183 -18.45 21.63 17.93
C ALA A 183 -18.01 21.47 16.47
N SER A 184 -17.87 20.23 15.98
CA SER A 184 -17.54 19.96 14.58
C SER A 184 -18.65 20.43 13.63
N ALA A 185 -19.91 20.20 13.97
CA ALA A 185 -21.08 20.64 13.20
C ALA A 185 -21.20 22.18 13.20
N LEU A 186 -20.97 22.85 14.33
CA LEU A 186 -20.95 24.31 14.46
C LEU A 186 -19.84 24.94 13.62
N ILE A 187 -18.63 24.38 13.66
CA ILE A 187 -17.50 24.85 12.85
C ILE A 187 -17.83 24.72 11.36
N LEU A 188 -18.44 23.61 10.95
CA LEU A 188 -18.85 23.35 9.57
C LEU A 188 -20.04 24.21 9.11
N LEU A 189 -20.99 24.50 10.02
CA LEU A 189 -22.12 25.38 9.78
C LEU A 189 -21.67 26.84 9.67
N VAL A 190 -20.75 27.29 10.52
CA VAL A 190 -20.12 28.62 10.45
C VAL A 190 -19.27 28.77 9.18
N PHE A 191 -18.55 27.72 8.74
CA PHE A 191 -17.81 27.74 7.47
C PHE A 191 -18.73 27.69 6.24
N GLY A 192 -19.83 26.94 6.33
CA GLY A 192 -20.86 26.86 5.29
C GLY A 192 -21.65 28.16 5.12
N LEU A 193 -21.95 28.87 6.21
CA LEU A 193 -22.69 30.14 6.21
C LEU A 193 -21.84 31.35 5.80
N ARG A 194 -20.51 31.28 5.94
CA ARG A 194 -19.59 32.36 5.51
C ARG A 194 -19.40 32.47 4.00
N ARG A 195 -19.88 31.52 3.19
CA ARG A 195 -19.82 31.61 1.73
C ARG A 195 -21.15 32.10 1.16
N GLY A 196 -21.08 33.28 0.55
CA GLY A 196 -22.16 33.90 -0.19
C GLY A 196 -22.70 33.02 -1.33
N SER A 197 -23.98 33.28 -1.60
CA SER A 197 -24.96 32.80 -2.59
C SER A 197 -24.66 31.78 -3.70
N ASP A 198 -23.42 31.51 -4.12
CA ASP A 198 -23.22 30.95 -5.47
C ASP A 198 -22.95 29.43 -5.53
N ASP A 199 -22.68 28.76 -4.41
CA ASP A 199 -22.31 27.32 -4.40
C ASP A 199 -23.09 26.51 -3.33
N ARG A 200 -24.44 26.65 -3.31
CA ARG A 200 -25.32 25.97 -2.34
C ARG A 200 -25.36 24.43 -2.45
N ALA A 201 -24.78 23.83 -3.49
CA ALA A 201 -24.84 22.39 -3.74
C ALA A 201 -23.75 21.56 -3.04
N GLY A 202 -22.67 22.17 -2.55
CA GLY A 202 -21.50 21.45 -2.01
C GLY A 202 -21.45 21.33 -0.47
N ALA A 203 -22.06 22.25 0.27
CA ALA A 203 -21.99 22.31 1.73
C ALA A 203 -23.05 21.44 2.42
N THR A 204 -24.20 21.22 1.77
CA THR A 204 -25.35 20.50 2.31
C THR A 204 -25.13 18.99 2.54
N PRO A 205 -24.35 18.23 1.75
CA PRO A 205 -24.22 16.78 1.95
C PRO A 205 -23.36 16.41 3.15
N ALA A 206 -22.26 17.15 3.40
CA ALA A 206 -21.39 16.90 4.55
C ALA A 206 -22.11 17.25 5.87
N ALA A 207 -22.84 18.36 5.90
CA ALA A 207 -23.66 18.76 7.05
C ALA A 207 -24.80 17.76 7.32
N LEU A 208 -25.40 17.16 6.28
CA LEU A 208 -26.40 16.10 6.42
C LEU A 208 -25.80 14.79 6.95
N VAL A 209 -24.65 14.35 6.42
CA VAL A 209 -23.97 13.14 6.89
C VAL A 209 -23.55 13.26 8.36
N TRP A 210 -23.03 14.42 8.76
CA TRP A 210 -22.61 14.67 10.14
C TRP A 210 -23.79 14.96 11.09
N GLY A 211 -24.83 15.66 10.63
CA GLY A 211 -26.06 15.87 11.41
C GLY A 211 -26.84 14.58 11.66
N LEU A 212 -26.85 13.65 10.70
CA LEU A 212 -27.45 12.32 10.87
C LEU A 212 -26.57 11.40 11.73
N ALA A 213 -25.24 11.49 11.65
CA ALA A 213 -24.33 10.79 12.56
C ALA A 213 -24.50 11.26 14.02
N ALA A 214 -24.69 12.56 14.24
CA ALA A 214 -25.00 13.12 15.56
C ALA A 214 -26.38 12.65 16.07
N GLY A 215 -27.41 12.60 15.21
CA GLY A 215 -28.73 12.08 15.57
C GLY A 215 -28.75 10.58 15.91
N LEU A 216 -27.93 9.77 15.23
CA LEU A 216 -27.78 8.33 15.47
C LEU A 216 -27.12 8.03 16.84
N LEU A 217 -26.22 8.90 17.30
CA LEU A 217 -25.50 8.72 18.57
C LEU A 217 -26.27 9.31 19.77
N ALA A 218 -27.10 10.34 19.54
CA ALA A 218 -28.02 10.84 20.56
C ALA A 218 -29.04 9.78 21.03
N GLY A 219 -29.43 8.84 20.15
CA GLY A 219 -30.31 7.72 20.51
C GLY A 219 -29.64 6.62 21.37
N TRP A 220 -28.33 6.65 21.53
CA TRP A 220 -27.56 5.64 22.28
C TRP A 220 -27.41 5.97 23.77
N GLY A 221 -27.83 7.18 24.20
CA GLY A 221 -27.72 7.65 25.57
C GLY A 221 -28.72 7.06 26.57
N THR A 222 -29.66 6.21 26.16
CA THR A 222 -30.64 5.61 27.10
C THR A 222 -30.12 4.27 27.61
N GLY A 223 -29.45 4.31 28.77
CA GLY A 223 -28.78 3.16 29.40
C GLY A 223 -29.72 2.02 29.81
N GLY A 224 -29.65 0.90 29.09
CA GLY A 224 -30.25 -0.38 29.49
C GLY A 224 -29.60 -1.56 28.76
N SER A 225 -29.41 -2.68 29.43
CA SER A 225 -28.74 -3.88 28.89
C SER A 225 -29.44 -4.50 27.67
N GLY A 226 -30.75 -4.32 27.52
CA GLY A 226 -31.50 -4.65 26.30
C GLY A 226 -31.34 -3.63 25.15
N ALA A 227 -30.94 -2.39 25.46
CA ALA A 227 -30.72 -1.33 24.47
C ALA A 227 -29.41 -1.51 23.70
N VAL A 228 -28.45 -2.29 24.21
CA VAL A 228 -27.18 -2.60 23.53
C VAL A 228 -27.41 -3.51 22.32
N ALA A 229 -28.21 -4.57 22.47
CA ALA A 229 -28.54 -5.49 21.38
C ALA A 229 -29.53 -4.88 20.36
N THR A 230 -30.55 -4.18 20.86
CA THR A 230 -31.55 -3.51 20.02
C THR A 230 -30.96 -2.28 19.33
N GLY A 231 -30.08 -1.53 20.00
CA GLY A 231 -29.33 -0.42 19.44
C GLY A 231 -28.31 -0.86 18.39
N ALA A 232 -27.63 -2.00 18.57
CA ALA A 232 -26.75 -2.56 17.55
C ALA A 232 -27.52 -2.99 16.28
N LEU A 233 -28.71 -3.58 16.42
CA LEU A 233 -29.60 -3.95 15.31
C LEU A 233 -30.19 -2.72 14.60
N VAL A 234 -30.62 -1.70 15.34
CA VAL A 234 -31.16 -0.45 14.80
C VAL A 234 -30.07 0.39 14.14
N VAL A 235 -28.85 0.42 14.69
CA VAL A 235 -27.68 1.06 14.05
C VAL A 235 -27.30 0.31 12.78
N SER A 236 -27.35 -1.02 12.77
CA SER A 236 -27.05 -1.83 11.58
C SER A 236 -28.11 -1.65 10.48
N ALA A 237 -29.40 -1.62 10.85
CA ALA A 237 -30.52 -1.41 9.90
C ALA A 237 -30.60 0.04 9.39
N SER A 238 -30.29 1.03 10.23
CA SER A 238 -30.28 2.45 9.86
C SER A 238 -29.04 2.80 9.04
N ALA A 239 -27.88 2.21 9.34
CA ALA A 239 -26.69 2.29 8.50
C ALA A 239 -26.94 1.66 7.13
N LEU A 240 -27.65 0.53 7.06
CA LEU A 240 -28.06 -0.11 5.80
C LEU A 240 -29.06 0.75 4.98
N ALA A 241 -30.03 1.40 5.64
CA ALA A 241 -30.99 2.29 4.99
C ALA A 241 -30.32 3.59 4.48
N LEU A 242 -29.39 4.15 5.26
CA LEU A 242 -28.56 5.29 4.85
C LEU A 242 -27.58 4.90 3.73
N LEU A 243 -27.06 3.66 3.75
CA LEU A 243 -26.23 3.09 2.69
C LEU A 243 -26.99 2.99 1.36
N ILE A 244 -28.24 2.52 1.39
CA ILE A 244 -29.09 2.44 0.19
C ILE A 244 -29.41 3.86 -0.32
N GLY A 245 -29.75 4.80 0.57
CA GLY A 245 -30.00 6.21 0.20
C GLY A 245 -28.76 6.92 -0.39
N LEU A 246 -27.57 6.65 0.15
CA LEU A 246 -26.30 7.25 -0.27
C LEU A 246 -25.77 6.63 -1.58
N VAL A 247 -25.94 5.32 -1.77
CA VAL A 247 -25.60 4.59 -3.02
C VAL A 247 -26.50 5.02 -4.16
N LEU A 248 -27.79 5.29 -3.90
CA LEU A 248 -28.73 5.78 -4.90
C LEU A 248 -28.48 7.24 -5.30
N HIS A 249 -27.79 8.05 -4.49
CA HIS A 249 -27.49 9.46 -4.78
C HIS A 249 -26.05 9.75 -5.25
N LEU A 250 -25.05 8.93 -4.87
CA LEU A 250 -23.64 9.19 -5.19
C LEU A 250 -23.12 8.29 -6.31
N ARG A 251 -23.49 8.62 -7.55
CA ARG A 251 -22.86 8.10 -8.78
C ARG A 251 -21.38 8.52 -8.99
N LYS A 252 -20.65 8.92 -7.94
CA LYS A 252 -19.23 9.36 -8.02
C LYS A 252 -18.36 8.76 -6.90
N ALA A 253 -18.08 7.46 -7.03
CA ALA A 253 -16.78 6.79 -6.87
C ALA A 253 -15.82 7.06 -5.68
N GLY A 254 -16.31 7.35 -4.46
CA GLY A 254 -15.39 7.43 -3.29
C GLY A 254 -16.02 7.19 -1.91
N VAL A 255 -17.30 7.47 -1.76
CA VAL A 255 -17.96 7.41 -0.44
C VAL A 255 -18.36 5.98 -0.05
N GLY A 256 -18.70 5.11 -1.02
CA GLY A 256 -19.08 3.72 -0.73
C GLY A 256 -17.95 2.87 -0.12
N LEU A 257 -16.71 3.05 -0.57
CA LEU A 257 -15.55 2.34 0.00
C LEU A 257 -15.29 2.76 1.45
N ALA A 258 -15.44 4.05 1.75
CA ALA A 258 -15.27 4.54 3.11
C ALA A 258 -16.31 3.96 4.07
N VAL A 259 -17.54 3.74 3.60
CA VAL A 259 -18.60 3.11 4.41
C VAL A 259 -18.34 1.62 4.60
N LEU A 260 -17.91 0.89 3.55
CA LEU A 260 -17.55 -0.53 3.69
C LEU A 260 -16.38 -0.74 4.65
N VAL A 261 -15.38 0.14 4.58
CA VAL A 261 -14.23 0.14 5.48
C VAL A 261 -14.62 0.51 6.90
N GLY A 262 -15.45 1.55 7.07
CA GLY A 262 -16.00 1.92 8.37
C GLY A 262 -16.80 0.77 8.99
N ALA A 263 -17.64 0.10 8.19
CA ALA A 263 -18.41 -1.07 8.62
C ALA A 263 -17.51 -2.26 8.99
N ALA A 264 -16.45 -2.53 8.23
CA ALA A 264 -15.47 -3.58 8.53
C ALA A 264 -14.70 -3.29 9.84
N VAL A 265 -14.31 -2.03 10.06
CA VAL A 265 -13.67 -1.60 11.32
C VAL A 265 -14.65 -1.74 12.48
N VAL A 266 -15.89 -1.22 12.35
CA VAL A 266 -16.92 -1.33 13.39
C VAL A 266 -17.23 -2.79 13.70
N TRP A 267 -17.45 -3.63 12.69
CA TRP A 267 -17.66 -5.07 12.87
C TRP A 267 -16.46 -5.72 13.57
N GLY A 268 -15.25 -5.34 13.18
CA GLY A 268 -14.04 -5.88 13.76
C GLY A 268 -13.84 -5.52 15.24
N VAL A 269 -14.13 -4.28 15.62
CA VAL A 269 -14.03 -3.84 17.01
C VAL A 269 -15.19 -4.36 17.87
N THR A 270 -16.41 -4.39 17.33
CA THR A 270 -17.59 -4.86 18.08
C THR A 270 -17.58 -6.37 18.30
N SER A 271 -16.94 -7.15 17.42
CA SER A 271 -16.73 -8.60 17.59
C SER A 271 -15.55 -8.95 18.50
N ALA A 272 -14.76 -7.97 18.95
CA ALA A 272 -13.65 -8.18 19.89
C ALA A 272 -14.11 -8.50 21.33
N GLY A 273 -15.38 -8.23 21.67
CA GLY A 273 -15.90 -8.28 23.05
C GLY A 273 -16.46 -9.62 23.54
N GLY A 274 -16.03 -10.78 23.02
CA GLY A 274 -16.76 -12.04 23.28
C GLY A 274 -16.01 -13.37 23.26
N GLY A 275 -14.71 -13.44 23.52
CA GLY A 275 -13.97 -14.71 23.49
C GLY A 275 -12.97 -14.89 24.63
N SER A 276 -13.12 -15.98 25.39
CA SER A 276 -12.19 -16.43 26.44
C SER A 276 -11.11 -17.39 25.90
N SER A 277 -10.43 -17.03 24.82
CA SER A 277 -9.38 -17.86 24.19
C SER A 277 -8.11 -17.05 23.92
N SER A 278 -6.96 -17.71 23.98
CA SER A 278 -5.62 -17.18 23.65
C SER A 278 -5.42 -16.78 22.17
N GLU A 279 -6.52 -16.68 21.41
CA GLU A 279 -6.56 -16.41 19.98
C GLU A 279 -7.08 -14.99 19.76
N VAL A 280 -6.45 -14.27 18.84
CA VAL A 280 -6.86 -12.90 18.51
C VAL A 280 -8.20 -12.97 17.76
N PRO A 281 -9.26 -12.28 18.20
CA PRO A 281 -10.54 -12.31 17.50
C PRO A 281 -10.40 -11.93 16.02
N ILE A 282 -11.09 -12.66 15.13
CA ILE A 282 -11.03 -12.42 13.68
C ILE A 282 -11.36 -10.96 13.33
N GLY A 283 -12.30 -10.36 14.06
CA GLY A 283 -12.64 -8.96 13.91
C GLY A 283 -11.48 -8.00 14.17
N VAL A 284 -10.69 -8.27 15.21
CA VAL A 284 -9.48 -7.50 15.55
C VAL A 284 -8.44 -7.63 14.43
N ILE A 285 -8.28 -8.82 13.85
CA ILE A 285 -7.39 -9.06 12.71
C ILE A 285 -7.86 -8.26 11.49
N VAL A 286 -9.14 -8.32 11.14
CA VAL A 286 -9.68 -7.59 9.98
C VAL A 286 -9.56 -6.08 10.16
N ALA A 287 -9.89 -5.55 11.34
CA ALA A 287 -9.79 -4.12 11.65
C ALA A 287 -8.32 -3.64 11.60
N SER A 288 -7.39 -4.40 12.18
CA SER A 288 -5.97 -4.05 12.21
C SER A 288 -5.33 -4.06 10.82
N VAL A 289 -5.63 -5.07 9.99
CA VAL A 289 -5.18 -5.11 8.58
C VAL A 289 -5.76 -3.92 7.82
N THR A 290 -7.06 -3.65 7.98
CA THR A 290 -7.74 -2.55 7.27
C THR A 290 -7.14 -1.19 7.64
N LEU A 291 -6.98 -0.90 8.93
CA LEU A 291 -6.40 0.35 9.41
C LEU A 291 -4.95 0.52 8.95
N SER A 292 -4.18 -0.57 8.89
CA SER A 292 -2.79 -0.53 8.40
C SER A 292 -2.72 -0.24 6.90
N LEU A 293 -3.62 -0.80 6.10
CA LEU A 293 -3.73 -0.48 4.68
C LEU A 293 -4.16 0.98 4.45
N LEU A 294 -5.11 1.49 5.24
CA LEU A 294 -5.50 2.91 5.20
C LEU A 294 -4.35 3.83 5.55
N LEU A 295 -3.55 3.47 6.56
CA LEU A 295 -2.36 4.23 6.96
C LEU A 295 -1.35 4.29 5.81
N GLY A 296 -1.08 3.18 5.12
CA GLY A 296 -0.20 3.16 3.95
C GLY A 296 -0.70 4.02 2.79
N LEU A 297 -1.99 3.89 2.47
CA LEU A 297 -2.64 4.71 1.45
C LEU A 297 -2.58 6.20 1.83
N ALA A 298 -2.74 6.49 3.13
CA ALA A 298 -2.61 7.83 3.64
C ALA A 298 -1.18 8.35 3.45
N ILE A 299 -0.18 7.68 4.00
CA ILE A 299 1.23 8.08 3.86
C ILE A 299 1.61 8.29 2.38
N GLY A 300 1.20 7.38 1.49
CA GLY A 300 1.42 7.49 0.05
C GLY A 300 0.82 8.75 -0.57
N SER A 301 -0.46 9.04 -0.33
CA SER A 301 -1.05 10.30 -0.80
C SER A 301 -0.44 11.55 -0.14
N GLY A 302 0.23 11.37 1.01
CA GLY A 302 0.98 12.39 1.73
C GLY A 302 2.29 12.74 1.04
N HIS A 303 2.99 11.75 0.49
CA HIS A 303 4.13 12.00 -0.40
C HIS A 303 3.71 12.85 -1.60
N ALA A 304 2.60 12.49 -2.24
CA ALA A 304 2.08 13.27 -3.36
C ALA A 304 1.66 14.69 -2.95
N PHE A 305 1.07 14.87 -1.76
CA PHE A 305 0.76 16.19 -1.22
C PHE A 305 2.04 17.03 -1.05
N LEU A 306 3.09 16.47 -0.45
CA LEU A 306 4.39 17.12 -0.30
C LEU A 306 4.99 17.54 -1.65
N ILE A 307 4.93 16.64 -2.63
CA ILE A 307 5.46 16.89 -3.98
C ILE A 307 4.63 17.95 -4.72
N ASN A 308 3.30 17.91 -4.62
CA ASN A 308 2.40 18.75 -5.41
C ASN A 308 2.22 20.17 -4.85
N GLU A 309 2.20 20.31 -3.53
CA GLU A 309 1.92 21.59 -2.86
C GLU A 309 3.22 22.34 -2.55
N PHE A 310 4.19 21.65 -1.95
CA PHE A 310 5.50 22.25 -1.62
C PHE A 310 6.51 22.17 -2.79
N ARG A 311 6.12 21.55 -3.91
CA ARG A 311 6.97 21.40 -5.12
C ARG A 311 8.32 20.74 -4.82
N LEU A 312 8.35 19.86 -3.82
CA LEU A 312 9.55 19.14 -3.45
C LEU A 312 9.92 18.12 -4.54
N PRO A 313 11.22 17.93 -4.82
CA PRO A 313 11.69 16.79 -5.59
C PRO A 313 11.20 15.48 -4.94
N PRO A 314 10.68 14.51 -5.71
CA PRO A 314 10.08 13.30 -5.15
C PRO A 314 10.99 12.47 -4.23
N PHE A 315 12.27 12.39 -4.59
CA PHE A 315 13.28 11.73 -3.77
C PHE A 315 13.43 12.38 -2.38
N ILE A 316 13.40 13.71 -2.28
CA ILE A 316 13.54 14.43 -1.00
C ILE A 316 12.31 14.19 -0.13
N ALA A 317 11.11 14.26 -0.72
CA ALA A 317 9.87 14.00 0.01
C ALA A 317 9.84 12.60 0.62
N THR A 318 10.22 11.57 -0.15
CA THR A 318 10.20 10.19 0.32
C THR A 318 11.39 9.80 1.19
N LEU A 319 12.55 10.44 1.03
CA LEU A 319 13.68 10.26 1.95
C LEU A 319 13.40 10.87 3.32
N ALA A 320 12.78 12.05 3.36
CA ALA A 320 12.39 12.69 4.62
C ALA A 320 11.34 11.86 5.38
N THR A 321 10.32 11.37 4.67
CA THR A 321 9.33 10.48 5.29
C THR A 321 9.92 9.13 5.65
N LEU A 322 10.88 8.58 4.90
CA LEU A 322 11.58 7.36 5.28
C LEU A 322 12.16 7.46 6.69
N ALA A 323 12.92 8.53 6.96
CA ALA A 323 13.52 8.77 8.26
C ALA A 323 12.47 8.98 9.36
N GLY A 324 11.42 9.73 9.05
CA GLY A 324 10.32 10.01 9.99
C GLY A 324 9.50 8.76 10.34
N LEU A 325 9.08 7.99 9.34
CA LEU A 325 8.27 6.77 9.51
C LEU A 325 9.06 5.66 10.21
N ARG A 326 10.36 5.53 9.92
CA ARG A 326 11.23 4.60 10.63
C ARG A 326 11.39 4.98 12.09
N SER A 327 11.60 6.26 12.39
CA SER A 327 11.62 6.76 13.78
C SER A 327 10.29 6.52 14.48
N LEU A 328 9.17 6.75 13.79
CA LEU A 328 7.83 6.50 14.33
C LEU A 328 7.61 5.00 14.63
N ALA A 329 8.07 4.10 13.77
CA ALA A 329 8.00 2.66 14.03
C ALA A 329 8.82 2.26 15.27
N ILE A 330 9.99 2.88 15.50
CA ILE A 330 10.80 2.67 16.71
C ILE A 330 10.04 3.15 17.95
N ILE A 331 9.49 4.37 17.91
CA ILE A 331 8.72 4.93 19.04
C ILE A 331 7.51 4.06 19.35
N LEU A 332 6.70 3.71 18.34
CA LEU A 332 5.49 2.91 18.52
C LEU A 332 5.79 1.48 18.96
N SER A 333 6.98 0.95 18.72
CA SER A 333 7.38 -0.39 19.17
C SER A 333 8.13 -0.41 20.50
N ASP A 334 8.34 0.76 21.14
CA ASP A 334 9.27 0.90 22.27
C ASP A 334 10.67 0.32 21.97
N ASN A 335 11.07 0.37 20.69
CA ASN A 335 12.27 -0.27 20.16
C ASN A 335 12.37 -1.79 20.45
N ARG A 336 11.22 -2.49 20.52
CA ARG A 336 11.14 -3.92 20.79
C ARG A 336 10.37 -4.65 19.70
N SER A 337 10.60 -5.96 19.60
CA SER A 337 9.82 -6.83 18.72
C SER A 337 8.46 -7.13 19.34
N ILE A 338 7.36 -6.89 18.62
CA ILE A 338 6.01 -7.24 19.06
C ILE A 338 5.61 -8.53 18.34
N THR A 339 5.42 -9.60 19.11
CA THR A 339 5.14 -10.94 18.57
C THR A 339 3.65 -11.25 18.68
N VAL A 340 3.07 -11.76 17.59
CA VAL A 340 1.70 -12.28 17.55
C VAL A 340 1.78 -13.71 17.01
N SER A 341 1.55 -14.68 17.91
CA SER A 341 1.61 -16.11 17.60
C SER A 341 0.32 -16.67 17.00
N ASP A 342 -0.72 -15.85 16.88
CA ASP A 342 -2.04 -16.28 16.41
C ASP A 342 -1.98 -16.88 14.99
N ARG A 343 -2.45 -18.12 14.86
CA ARG A 343 -2.39 -18.85 13.59
C ARG A 343 -3.24 -18.19 12.51
N THR A 344 -4.41 -17.65 12.88
CA THR A 344 -5.37 -17.05 11.96
C THR A 344 -4.77 -15.83 11.27
N PHE A 345 -4.05 -14.99 12.01
CA PHE A 345 -3.32 -13.88 11.42
C PHE A 345 -2.11 -14.37 10.59
N ARG A 346 -1.32 -15.31 11.13
CA ARG A 346 -0.09 -15.77 10.47
C ARG A 346 -0.33 -16.35 9.08
N VAL A 347 -1.46 -17.03 8.86
CA VAL A 347 -1.84 -17.57 7.53
C VAL A 347 -1.77 -16.53 6.41
N VAL A 348 -2.06 -15.25 6.71
CA VAL A 348 -2.01 -14.16 5.72
C VAL A 348 -0.61 -14.00 5.11
N GLY A 349 0.44 -14.24 5.89
CA GLY A 349 1.83 -14.01 5.49
C GLY A 349 2.74 -15.23 5.48
N SER A 350 2.43 -16.29 6.23
CA SER A 350 3.28 -17.49 6.33
C SER A 350 2.92 -18.57 5.31
N GLU A 351 1.71 -18.55 4.78
CA GLU A 351 1.23 -19.59 3.87
C GLU A 351 1.40 -19.18 2.40
N TYR A 352 2.24 -19.93 1.68
CA TYR A 352 2.54 -19.74 0.27
C TYR A 352 1.29 -19.76 -0.64
N TRP A 353 0.28 -20.56 -0.27
CA TRP A 353 -0.97 -20.66 -1.03
C TRP A 353 -1.88 -19.43 -0.86
N VAL A 354 -1.59 -18.54 0.09
CA VAL A 354 -2.24 -17.23 0.26
C VAL A 354 -1.41 -16.14 -0.40
N THR A 355 -0.10 -16.07 -0.09
CA THR A 355 0.77 -14.98 -0.53
C THR A 355 0.99 -14.98 -2.05
N ILE A 356 1.20 -16.16 -2.67
CA ILE A 356 1.47 -16.26 -4.10
C ILE A 356 0.25 -15.83 -4.93
N PRO A 357 -0.97 -16.36 -4.72
CA PRO A 357 -2.14 -15.89 -5.46
C PRO A 357 -2.45 -14.42 -5.22
N LEU A 358 -2.27 -13.91 -4.00
CA LEU A 358 -2.44 -12.49 -3.68
C LEU A 358 -1.48 -11.62 -4.49
N PHE A 359 -0.19 -11.95 -4.50
CA PHE A 359 0.80 -11.23 -5.30
C PHE A 359 0.46 -11.28 -6.80
N LEU A 360 0.12 -12.46 -7.32
CA LEU A 360 -0.24 -12.62 -8.73
C LEU A 360 -1.49 -11.82 -9.09
N ALA A 361 -2.50 -11.77 -8.21
CA ALA A 361 -3.69 -10.96 -8.40
C ALA A 361 -3.34 -9.46 -8.42
N VAL A 362 -2.53 -8.98 -7.48
CA VAL A 362 -2.07 -7.58 -7.46
C VAL A 362 -1.26 -7.23 -8.71
N ALA A 363 -0.32 -8.10 -9.10
CA ALA A 363 0.50 -7.91 -10.30
C ALA A 363 -0.35 -7.93 -11.57
N LEU A 364 -1.36 -8.79 -11.65
CA LEU A 364 -2.31 -8.84 -12.76
C LEU A 364 -3.15 -7.57 -12.82
N ILE A 365 -3.73 -7.14 -11.70
CA ILE A 365 -4.53 -5.91 -11.60
C ILE A 365 -3.70 -4.70 -12.05
N LEU A 366 -2.49 -4.54 -11.54
CA LEU A 366 -1.62 -3.44 -11.93
C LEU A 366 -1.13 -3.57 -13.38
N SER A 367 -0.85 -4.77 -13.87
CA SER A 367 -0.48 -4.98 -15.27
C SER A 367 -1.61 -4.61 -16.21
N LEU A 368 -2.86 -4.93 -15.88
CA LEU A 368 -4.03 -4.53 -16.65
C LEU A 368 -4.25 -3.02 -16.54
N MET A 369 -4.19 -2.47 -15.32
CA MET A 369 -4.32 -1.03 -15.09
C MET A 369 -3.31 -0.25 -15.94
N MET A 370 -2.03 -0.61 -15.89
CA MET A 370 -0.96 0.09 -16.62
C MET A 370 -1.02 -0.18 -18.13
N GLY A 371 -1.36 -1.40 -18.55
CA GLY A 371 -1.31 -1.81 -19.95
C GLY A 371 -2.54 -1.42 -20.79
N THR A 372 -3.73 -1.32 -20.18
CA THR A 372 -4.98 -1.19 -20.96
C THR A 372 -5.79 0.06 -20.60
N THR A 373 -5.67 0.60 -19.39
CA THR A 373 -6.53 1.71 -18.94
C THR A 373 -6.01 3.09 -19.35
N VAL A 374 -6.91 4.08 -19.36
CA VAL A 374 -6.58 5.50 -19.56
C VAL A 374 -5.65 6.01 -18.46
N LEU A 375 -5.89 5.58 -17.22
CA LEU A 375 -5.05 5.94 -16.07
C LEU A 375 -3.60 5.51 -16.30
N GLY A 376 -3.39 4.27 -16.77
CA GLY A 376 -2.05 3.78 -17.14
C GLY A 376 -1.37 4.67 -18.18
N ARG A 377 -2.05 4.96 -19.30
CA ARG A 377 -1.51 5.85 -20.34
C ARG A 377 -1.18 7.25 -19.82
N HIS A 378 -2.01 7.80 -18.94
CA HIS A 378 -1.74 9.10 -18.32
C HIS A 378 -0.54 9.08 -17.37
N LEU A 379 -0.33 7.98 -16.63
CA LEU A 379 0.86 7.80 -15.78
C LEU A 379 2.14 7.70 -16.62
N PHE A 380 2.10 6.97 -17.74
CA PHE A 380 3.23 6.94 -18.69
C PHE A 380 3.51 8.33 -19.29
N ALA A 381 2.47 9.07 -19.69
CA ALA A 381 2.62 10.43 -20.22
C ALA A 381 3.20 11.40 -19.17
N LEU A 382 2.75 11.30 -17.92
CA LEU A 382 3.28 12.07 -16.79
C LEU A 382 4.78 11.82 -16.61
N GLY A 383 5.20 10.55 -16.60
CA GLY A 383 6.60 10.20 -16.40
C GLY A 383 7.50 10.51 -17.59
N GLY A 384 6.98 10.51 -18.81
CA GLY A 384 7.76 10.87 -19.99
C GLY A 384 8.11 12.36 -20.03
N ASN A 385 7.12 13.23 -19.76
CA ASN A 385 7.33 14.66 -19.62
C ASN A 385 6.16 15.33 -18.88
N GLU A 386 6.35 15.64 -17.60
CA GLU A 386 5.32 16.27 -16.77
C GLU A 386 4.85 17.63 -17.34
N ALA A 387 5.77 18.44 -17.88
CA ALA A 387 5.43 19.75 -18.42
C ALA A 387 4.53 19.62 -19.66
N ALA A 388 4.88 18.71 -20.57
CA ALA A 388 4.07 18.43 -21.77
C ALA A 388 2.72 17.80 -21.42
N ALA A 389 2.68 16.88 -20.45
CA ALA A 389 1.45 16.28 -19.95
C ALA A 389 0.50 17.35 -19.37
N ARG A 390 1.05 18.31 -18.61
CA ARG A 390 0.28 19.42 -18.04
C ARG A 390 -0.23 20.38 -19.11
N LEU A 391 0.59 20.73 -20.11
CA LEU A 391 0.18 21.56 -21.25
C LEU A 391 -0.88 20.87 -22.12
N SER A 392 -0.88 19.54 -22.15
CA SER A 392 -1.89 18.71 -22.81
C SER A 392 -3.17 18.52 -21.99
N GLY A 393 -3.31 19.22 -20.85
CA GLY A 393 -4.52 19.20 -20.02
C GLY A 393 -4.65 18.01 -19.07
N LEU A 394 -3.60 17.17 -18.92
CA LEU A 394 -3.64 16.05 -17.97
C LEU A 394 -3.57 16.55 -16.52
N PRO A 395 -4.36 15.98 -15.58
CA PRO A 395 -4.35 16.37 -14.18
C PRO A 395 -3.13 15.79 -13.45
N THR A 396 -1.93 16.27 -13.77
CA THR A 396 -0.64 15.73 -13.27
C THR A 396 -0.60 15.59 -11.75
N ARG A 397 -1.18 16.55 -11.02
CA ARG A 397 -1.31 16.49 -9.55
C ARG A 397 -2.04 15.24 -9.07
N ARG A 398 -3.20 14.92 -9.65
CA ARG A 398 -4.00 13.73 -9.28
C ARG A 398 -3.28 12.44 -9.67
N LEU A 399 -2.61 12.44 -10.82
CA LEU A 399 -1.85 11.28 -11.30
C LEU A 399 -0.70 10.94 -10.35
N LYS A 400 0.04 11.94 -9.86
CA LYS A 400 1.03 11.75 -8.78
C LYS A 400 0.40 11.18 -7.52
N THR A 401 -0.75 11.71 -7.08
CA THR A 401 -1.47 11.18 -5.92
C THR A 401 -1.82 9.70 -6.08
N VAL A 402 -2.36 9.32 -7.24
CA VAL A 402 -2.71 7.91 -7.52
C VAL A 402 -1.47 7.02 -7.46
N ALA A 403 -0.36 7.43 -8.11
CA ALA A 403 0.86 6.63 -8.15
C ALA A 403 1.42 6.37 -6.75
N TYR A 404 1.56 7.41 -5.93
CA TYR A 404 2.10 7.27 -4.58
C TYR A 404 1.12 6.62 -3.61
N ALA A 405 -0.20 6.80 -3.78
CA ALA A 405 -1.20 6.09 -2.97
C ALA A 405 -1.18 4.57 -3.22
N ILE A 406 -1.02 4.14 -4.49
CA ILE A 406 -0.85 2.72 -4.83
C ILE A 406 0.43 2.17 -4.19
N SER A 407 1.56 2.89 -4.32
CA SER A 407 2.82 2.51 -3.67
C SER A 407 2.67 2.35 -2.16
N GLY A 408 2.09 3.35 -1.48
CA GLY A 408 1.90 3.32 -0.03
C GLY A 408 0.95 2.21 0.43
N LEU A 409 -0.13 1.96 -0.31
CA LEU A 409 -1.04 0.83 -0.04
C LEU A 409 -0.32 -0.51 -0.13
N LEU A 410 0.47 -0.73 -1.19
CA LEU A 410 1.21 -1.98 -1.39
C LEU A 410 2.38 -2.13 -0.41
N ALA A 411 3.00 -1.03 0.01
CA ALA A 411 3.99 -1.04 1.08
C ALA A 411 3.37 -1.47 2.42
N ALA A 412 2.19 -0.94 2.75
CA ALA A 412 1.46 -1.37 3.94
C ALA A 412 1.01 -2.84 3.86
N LEU A 413 0.53 -3.29 2.69
CA LEU A 413 0.21 -4.69 2.44
C LEU A 413 1.46 -5.57 2.65
N GLY A 414 2.61 -5.16 2.10
CA GLY A 414 3.88 -5.84 2.34
C GLY A 414 4.21 -5.93 3.82
N GLY A 415 4.06 -4.85 4.59
CA GLY A 415 4.23 -4.86 6.06
C GLY A 415 3.37 -5.91 6.77
N VAL A 416 2.09 -6.00 6.42
CA VAL A 416 1.17 -7.02 6.95
C VAL A 416 1.64 -8.43 6.58
N LEU A 417 2.04 -8.65 5.33
CA LEU A 417 2.49 -9.96 4.84
C LEU A 417 3.82 -10.38 5.49
N PHE A 418 4.80 -9.48 5.57
CA PHE A 418 6.08 -9.76 6.23
C PHE A 418 5.89 -10.03 7.73
N PHE A 419 5.00 -9.29 8.39
CA PHE A 419 4.65 -9.55 9.78
C PHE A 419 3.95 -10.90 9.96
N GLY A 420 2.96 -11.24 9.12
CA GLY A 420 2.31 -12.54 9.15
C GLY A 420 3.29 -13.70 8.90
N ASN A 421 4.30 -13.47 8.04
CA ASN A 421 5.35 -14.44 7.75
C ASN A 421 6.27 -14.68 8.96
N SER A 422 6.78 -13.62 9.59
CA SER A 422 7.71 -13.72 10.71
C SER A 422 7.01 -14.02 12.05
N GLY A 423 5.71 -13.73 12.17
CA GLY A 423 4.98 -13.73 13.44
C GLY A 423 5.43 -12.63 14.41
N SER A 424 6.38 -11.77 14.01
CA SER A 424 6.98 -10.76 14.87
C SER A 424 7.28 -9.47 14.09
N ALA A 425 6.70 -8.37 14.56
CA ALA A 425 6.91 -7.05 14.00
C ALA A 425 8.11 -6.39 14.69
N THR A 426 9.16 -6.12 13.94
CA THR A 426 10.35 -5.39 14.42
C THR A 426 10.41 -4.00 13.79
N PRO A 427 10.86 -2.96 14.50
CA PRO A 427 10.96 -1.60 13.94
C PRO A 427 12.02 -1.47 12.84
N THR A 428 12.95 -2.43 12.77
CA THR A 428 13.97 -2.53 11.73
C THR A 428 13.50 -3.33 10.52
N MET A 429 12.31 -3.95 10.57
CA MET A 429 11.72 -4.66 9.43
C MET A 429 11.67 -3.76 8.20
N GLY A 430 11.94 -4.32 7.01
CA GLY A 430 11.98 -3.54 5.79
C GLY A 430 13.23 -2.67 5.63
N PHE A 431 14.32 -2.96 6.33
CA PHE A 431 15.60 -2.35 6.01
C PHE A 431 16.06 -2.78 4.61
N ALA A 432 16.43 -1.82 3.75
CA ALA A 432 16.90 -2.04 2.38
C ALA A 432 15.89 -2.69 1.40
N TYR A 433 14.63 -2.91 1.80
CA TYR A 433 13.61 -3.49 0.90
C TYR A 433 13.26 -2.53 -0.24
N GLU A 434 13.39 -1.22 -0.01
CA GLU A 434 13.30 -0.19 -1.02
C GLU A 434 14.33 -0.39 -2.15
N LEU A 435 15.57 -0.76 -1.81
CA LEU A 435 16.61 -1.01 -2.79
C LEU A 435 16.29 -2.27 -3.59
N SER A 436 15.87 -3.36 -2.94
CA SER A 436 15.46 -4.59 -3.62
C SER A 436 14.30 -4.34 -4.59
N ALA A 437 13.29 -3.58 -4.17
CA ALA A 437 12.10 -3.28 -4.97
C ALA A 437 12.42 -2.37 -6.18
N ILE A 438 13.24 -1.33 -5.99
CA ILE A 438 13.71 -0.47 -7.08
C ILE A 438 14.57 -1.28 -8.05
N THR A 439 15.47 -2.12 -7.54
CA THR A 439 16.32 -2.98 -8.38
C THR A 439 15.46 -3.90 -9.24
N ALA A 440 14.42 -4.53 -8.68
CA ALA A 440 13.50 -5.38 -9.44
C ALA A 440 12.79 -4.63 -10.57
N ALA A 441 12.28 -3.43 -10.30
CA ALA A 441 11.64 -2.61 -11.33
C ALA A 441 12.63 -2.19 -12.42
N VAL A 442 13.83 -1.75 -12.04
CA VAL A 442 14.85 -1.23 -12.97
C VAL A 442 15.46 -2.35 -13.82
N VAL A 443 15.84 -3.47 -13.20
CA VAL A 443 16.28 -4.68 -13.91
C VAL A 443 15.18 -5.17 -14.84
N GLY A 444 13.93 -5.09 -14.41
CA GLY A 444 12.72 -5.36 -15.20
C GLY A 444 12.46 -4.40 -16.38
N GLY A 445 13.26 -3.34 -16.54
CA GLY A 445 13.20 -2.40 -17.66
C GLY A 445 12.51 -1.07 -17.36
N CYS A 446 12.14 -0.78 -16.11
CA CYS A 446 11.65 0.54 -15.74
C CYS A 446 12.77 1.59 -15.80
N SER A 447 12.46 2.75 -16.39
CA SER A 447 13.40 3.88 -16.50
C SER A 447 13.28 4.77 -15.28
N LEU A 448 14.37 5.03 -14.56
CA LEU A 448 14.41 5.99 -13.43
C LEU A 448 14.05 7.43 -13.84
N ALA A 449 14.17 7.76 -15.14
CA ALA A 449 13.71 9.04 -15.68
C ALA A 449 12.19 9.13 -15.84
N GLY A 450 11.45 8.02 -15.70
CA GLY A 450 10.01 7.95 -15.94
C GLY A 450 9.61 7.60 -17.37
N GLY A 451 8.30 7.32 -17.55
CA GLY A 451 7.64 7.17 -18.85
C GLY A 451 7.90 5.86 -19.60
N VAL A 452 8.75 4.97 -19.08
CA VAL A 452 9.09 3.68 -19.70
C VAL A 452 9.16 2.60 -18.63
N GLY A 453 8.54 1.45 -18.90
CA GLY A 453 8.56 0.27 -18.03
C GLY A 453 7.30 -0.59 -18.18
N SER A 454 7.30 -1.77 -17.55
CA SER A 454 6.11 -2.62 -17.46
C SER A 454 6.05 -3.34 -16.11
N ILE A 455 4.83 -3.63 -15.63
CA ILE A 455 4.64 -4.43 -14.42
C ILE A 455 5.12 -5.87 -14.64
N ARG A 456 4.89 -6.42 -15.83
CA ARG A 456 5.37 -7.76 -16.22
C ARG A 456 6.90 -7.85 -16.18
N GLY A 457 7.58 -6.87 -16.77
CA GLY A 457 9.02 -6.73 -16.70
C GLY A 457 9.52 -6.63 -15.27
N THR A 458 8.85 -5.86 -14.40
CA THR A 458 9.16 -5.79 -12.97
C THR A 458 9.06 -7.15 -12.27
N VAL A 459 8.02 -7.93 -12.57
CA VAL A 459 7.87 -9.29 -12.02
C VAL A 459 9.00 -10.20 -12.49
N LEU A 460 9.39 -10.14 -13.77
CA LEU A 460 10.52 -10.91 -14.28
C LEU A 460 11.85 -10.44 -13.63
N GLY A 461 12.05 -9.14 -13.45
CA GLY A 461 13.23 -8.58 -12.79
C GLY A 461 13.34 -9.02 -11.33
N LEU A 462 12.22 -9.03 -10.61
CA LEU A 462 12.10 -9.61 -9.27
C LEU A 462 12.48 -11.09 -9.25
N ILE A 463 11.97 -11.89 -10.20
CA ILE A 463 12.29 -13.32 -10.30
C ILE A 463 13.80 -13.50 -10.48
N LEU A 464 14.40 -12.75 -11.41
CA LEU A 464 15.84 -12.79 -11.66
C LEU A 464 16.64 -12.46 -10.40
N ILE A 465 16.36 -11.34 -9.74
CA ILE A 465 17.09 -10.91 -8.54
C ILE A 465 16.94 -11.92 -7.41
N ARG A 466 15.72 -12.44 -7.19
CA ARG A 466 15.49 -13.36 -6.07
C ARG A 466 16.14 -14.71 -6.31
N ILE A 467 16.17 -15.18 -7.56
CA ILE A 467 16.95 -16.36 -7.96
C ILE A 467 18.43 -16.12 -7.70
N VAL A 468 18.98 -14.97 -8.09
CA VAL A 468 20.41 -14.66 -7.86
C VAL A 468 20.71 -14.65 -6.36
N ILE A 469 19.98 -13.89 -5.54
CA ILE A 469 20.24 -13.76 -4.09
C ILE A 469 20.18 -15.12 -3.37
N ASN A 470 19.12 -15.90 -3.61
CA ASN A 470 18.96 -17.19 -2.94
C ASN A 470 19.89 -18.25 -3.53
N GLY A 471 20.20 -18.17 -4.82
CA GLY A 471 21.15 -19.05 -5.49
C GLY A 471 22.58 -18.85 -4.99
N THR A 472 23.01 -17.60 -4.80
CA THR A 472 24.36 -17.29 -4.32
C THR A 472 24.64 -17.83 -2.92
N GLY A 473 23.66 -17.82 -2.01
CA GLY A 473 23.84 -18.38 -0.67
C GLY A 473 23.88 -19.91 -0.63
N LEU A 474 23.50 -20.59 -1.71
CA LEU A 474 23.70 -22.04 -1.85
C LEU A 474 25.00 -22.39 -2.57
N VAL A 475 25.53 -21.50 -3.40
CA VAL A 475 26.81 -21.67 -4.11
C VAL A 475 27.99 -21.42 -3.18
N VAL A 476 27.88 -20.44 -2.28
CA VAL A 476 28.97 -20.09 -1.36
C VAL A 476 28.71 -20.74 -0.01
N GLU A 477 29.37 -21.87 0.24
CA GLU A 477 29.25 -22.60 1.50
C GLU A 477 29.58 -21.70 2.71
N GLY A 478 28.72 -21.73 3.73
CA GLY A 478 28.92 -21.01 4.98
C GLY A 478 28.49 -19.54 5.01
N ILE A 479 27.84 -19.03 3.96
CA ILE A 479 27.32 -17.65 3.92
C ILE A 479 25.78 -17.64 3.82
N ASP A 480 25.13 -16.98 4.78
CA ASP A 480 23.69 -16.78 4.73
C ASP A 480 23.29 -15.82 3.59
N PRO A 481 22.25 -16.13 2.77
CA PRO A 481 21.80 -15.25 1.69
C PRO A 481 21.52 -13.80 2.12
N SER A 482 21.09 -13.59 3.37
CA SER A 482 20.80 -12.27 3.94
C SER A 482 22.04 -11.39 4.11
N GLN A 483 23.23 -11.98 4.28
CA GLN A 483 24.48 -11.24 4.47
C GLN A 483 25.02 -10.66 3.15
N ILE A 484 24.74 -11.34 2.03
CA ILE A 484 25.21 -10.95 0.69
C ILE A 484 24.14 -10.24 -0.14
N GLU A 485 22.89 -10.17 0.34
CA GLU A 485 21.78 -9.54 -0.39
C GLU A 485 22.14 -8.12 -0.86
N GLY A 486 22.71 -7.29 0.02
CA GLY A 486 23.13 -5.93 -0.33
C GLY A 486 24.24 -5.88 -1.39
N LEU A 487 25.21 -6.79 -1.34
CA LEU A 487 26.29 -6.89 -2.32
C LEU A 487 25.74 -7.30 -3.69
N VAL A 488 24.91 -8.35 -3.72
CA VAL A 488 24.28 -8.86 -4.94
C VAL A 488 23.42 -7.77 -5.58
N LEU A 489 22.58 -7.10 -4.79
CA LEU A 489 21.74 -6.00 -5.28
C LEU A 489 22.59 -4.87 -5.86
N GLY A 490 23.63 -4.43 -5.16
CA GLY A 490 24.52 -3.36 -5.64
C GLY A 490 25.16 -3.69 -6.98
N VAL A 491 25.72 -4.89 -7.13
CA VAL A 491 26.34 -5.34 -8.39
C VAL A 491 25.29 -5.44 -9.51
N VAL A 492 24.14 -6.07 -9.24
CA VAL A 492 23.08 -6.25 -10.23
C VAL A 492 22.50 -4.92 -10.71
N VAL A 493 22.29 -3.94 -9.81
CA VAL A 493 21.85 -2.59 -10.18
C VAL A 493 22.85 -1.93 -11.10
N VAL A 494 24.13 -1.91 -10.73
CA VAL A 494 25.18 -1.25 -11.53
C VAL A 494 25.27 -1.87 -12.92
N LEU A 495 25.21 -3.20 -13.02
CA LEU A 495 25.21 -3.89 -14.30
C LEU A 495 23.96 -3.57 -15.13
N ALA A 496 22.77 -3.66 -14.53
CA ALA A 496 21.51 -3.41 -15.22
C ALA A 496 21.39 -1.95 -15.70
N VAL A 497 21.69 -0.99 -14.82
CA VAL A 497 21.62 0.44 -15.14
C VAL A 497 22.75 0.86 -16.08
N GLY A 498 23.99 0.43 -15.80
CA GLY A 498 25.17 0.80 -16.58
C GLY A 498 25.10 0.29 -18.01
N PHE A 499 24.63 -0.95 -18.21
CA PHE A 499 24.40 -1.49 -19.55
C PHE A 499 23.27 -0.70 -20.25
N ASN A 500 22.13 -0.50 -19.59
CA ASN A 500 20.99 0.21 -20.17
C ASN A 500 21.32 1.66 -20.61
N GLN A 501 22.12 2.39 -19.83
CA GLN A 501 22.55 3.74 -20.20
C GLN A 501 23.46 3.74 -21.44
N ARG A 502 24.38 2.77 -21.55
CA ARG A 502 25.33 2.70 -22.66
C ARG A 502 24.66 2.46 -24.02
N PHE A 503 23.58 1.67 -24.07
CA PHE A 503 22.82 1.45 -25.31
C PHE A 503 21.90 2.62 -25.67
N ARG A 504 21.45 3.42 -24.70
CA ARG A 504 20.65 4.62 -24.96
C ARG A 504 21.47 5.73 -25.61
N LEU A 505 22.75 5.88 -25.24
CA LEU A 505 23.64 6.88 -25.85
C LEU A 505 24.02 6.57 -27.31
N GLN A 506 23.66 5.39 -27.81
CA GLN A 506 23.92 4.98 -29.20
C GLN A 506 22.71 5.20 -30.12
N ARG A 507 21.59 5.72 -29.61
CA ARG A 507 20.41 6.14 -30.37
C ARG A 507 20.24 7.65 -30.23
#